data_AF-A0A8C0ZN29-F1
#
_entry.id   AF-A0A8C0ZN29-F1
#
_cell.length_a   1.000
_cell.length_b   1.000
_cell.length_c   1.000
_cell.angle_alpha   90.00
_cell.angle_beta   90.00
_cell.angle_gamma   90.00
#
_symmetry.space_group_name_H-M   'P 1'
#
loop_
_entity.id
_entity.type
_entity.pdbx_description
1 polymer ?
#
loop_
_entity_poly.entity_id
_entity_poly.type
_entity_poly.pdbx_seq_one_letter_code
_entity_poly.pdbx_strand_id
1 'polypeptide(L)' 'MAQEFVNAKIQPGKVVVFIKPTCPYCRKTQEVLSQLSFKQGLLEFVNITSTSHTNEIQDYLQQLTGTKTVPWVLSKRHAD' A
#
# COMPACT_ATOMS: atom_id res chain seq x y z
N MET A 1 4.39 4.73 -15.40
CA MET A 1 4.40 5.55 -14.17
C MET A 1 3.63 4.93 -13.00
N ALA A 2 2.29 4.85 -12.99
CA ALA A 2 1.55 4.32 -11.83
C ALA A 2 1.86 2.85 -11.50
N GLN A 3 1.89 1.99 -12.53
CA GLN A 3 2.25 0.58 -12.37
C GLN A 3 3.68 0.39 -11.82
N GLU A 4 4.66 1.12 -12.39
CA GLU A 4 6.05 1.07 -11.94
C GLU A 4 6.18 1.57 -10.49
N PHE A 5 5.50 2.67 -10.15
CA PHE A 5 5.47 3.20 -8.78
C PHE A 5 4.93 2.17 -7.80
N VAL A 6 3.77 1.57 -8.08
CA VAL A 6 3.15 0.56 -7.20
C VAL A 6 4.04 -0.68 -7.09
N ASN A 7 4.53 -1.21 -8.20
CA ASN A 7 5.37 -2.41 -8.21
C ASN A 7 6.74 -2.19 -7.56
N ALA A 8 7.31 -1.00 -7.64
CA ALA A 8 8.55 -0.66 -6.95
C ALA A 8 8.40 -0.72 -5.43
N LYS A 9 7.19 -0.46 -4.91
CA LYS A 9 6.90 -0.55 -3.47
C LYS A 9 6.59 -1.98 -3.02
N ILE A 10 5.98 -2.80 -3.88
CA ILE A 10 5.64 -4.19 -3.58
C ILE A 10 6.89 -5.08 -3.74
N GLN A 11 7.65 -5.25 -2.66
CA GLN A 11 8.88 -6.04 -2.64
C GLN A 11 8.72 -7.35 -1.83
N PRO A 12 9.49 -8.41 -2.16
CA PRO A 12 9.52 -9.64 -1.35
C PRO A 12 9.87 -9.35 0.11
N GLY A 13 9.17 -10.01 1.03
CA GLY A 13 9.41 -9.90 2.47
C GLY A 13 8.93 -8.58 3.11
N LYS A 14 8.30 -7.68 2.34
CA LYS A 14 7.71 -6.43 2.85
C LYS A 14 6.20 -6.44 2.80
N VAL A 15 5.60 -5.74 3.76
CA VAL A 15 4.21 -5.30 3.77
C VAL A 15 4.17 -3.83 3.37
N VAL A 16 3.46 -3.52 2.30
CA VAL A 16 3.18 -2.15 1.87
C VAL A 16 1.69 -1.87 2.02
N VAL A 17 1.37 -0.69 2.54
CA VAL A 17 0.00 -0.23 2.75
C VAL A 17 -0.23 1.06 2.00
N PHE A 18 -1.02 1.02 0.94
CA PHE A 18 -1.41 2.23 0.19
C PHE A 18 -2.62 2.89 0.87
N ILE A 19 -2.46 4.16 1.24
CA ILE A 19 -3.41 4.91 2.06
C ILE A 19 -3.78 6.27 1.45
N LYS A 20 -4.93 6.79 1.90
CA LYS A 20 -5.24 8.23 1.85
C LYS A 20 -5.30 8.76 3.29
N PRO A 21 -4.48 9.76 3.69
CA PRO A 21 -4.36 10.19 5.09
C PRO A 21 -5.68 10.63 5.75
N THR A 22 -6.60 11.17 4.96
CA THR A 22 -7.91 11.63 5.44
C THR A 22 -8.91 10.49 5.66
N CYS A 23 -8.64 9.28 5.15
CA CYS A 23 -9.54 8.14 5.26
C CYS A 23 -9.46 7.54 6.69
N PRO A 24 -10.59 7.45 7.41
CA PRO A 24 -10.61 6.91 8.77
C PRO A 24 -10.20 5.43 8.83
N TYR A 25 -10.51 4.64 7.81
CA TYR A 25 -10.09 3.23 7.74
C TYR A 25 -8.59 3.07 7.52
N CYS A 26 -7.95 4.01 6.79
CA CYS A 26 -6.50 4.03 6.66
C CYS A 26 -5.83 4.30 8.00
N ARG A 27 -6.31 5.29 8.77
CA ARG A 27 -5.78 5.59 10.11
C ARG A 27 -5.87 4.39 11.05
N LYS A 28 -7.03 3.74 11.11
CA LYS A 28 -7.21 2.51 11.90
C LYS A 28 -6.25 1.38 11.48
N THR A 29 -6.05 1.21 10.18
CA THR A 29 -5.12 0.20 9.65
C THR A 29 -3.68 0.52 10.02
N GLN A 30 -3.29 1.80 9.98
CA GLN A 30 -1.99 2.25 10.46
C GLN A 30 -1.81 1.95 11.95
N GLU A 31 -2.77 2.33 12.79
CA GLU A 31 -2.74 2.08 14.23
C GLU A 31 -2.57 0.58 14.56
N VAL A 32 -3.35 -0.29 13.91
CA VAL A 32 -3.28 -1.74 14.13
C VAL A 32 -1.94 -2.31 13.68
N LEU A 33 -1.47 -1.97 12.48
CA LEU A 33 -0.21 -2.50 11.96
C LEU A 33 1.01 -1.95 12.69
N SER A 34 0.97 -0.73 13.20
CA SER A 34 2.02 -0.13 14.01
C SER A 34 2.18 -0.79 15.39
N GLN A 35 1.19 -1.54 15.87
CA GLN A 35 1.30 -2.33 17.11
C GLN A 35 2.04 -3.64 16.91
N LEU A 36 2.21 -4.10 15.67
CA LEU A 36 2.90 -5.35 15.35
C LEU A 36 4.42 -5.12 15.28
N SER A 37 5.18 -6.11 15.73
CA SER A 37 6.65 -6.06 15.75
C SER A 37 7.27 -6.37 14.37
N PHE A 38 7.12 -5.45 13.43
CA PHE A 38 7.83 -5.51 12.16
C PHE A 38 9.31 -5.18 12.35
N LYS A 39 10.21 -5.91 11.66
CA LYS A 39 11.60 -5.46 11.55
C LYS A 39 11.63 -4.13 10.78
N GLN A 40 12.62 -3.30 11.11
CA GLN A 40 12.83 -2.00 10.47
C GLN A 40 12.76 -2.13 8.94
N GLY A 41 11.90 -1.33 8.30
CA GLY A 41 11.79 -1.28 6.84
C GLY A 41 10.98 -2.41 6.19
N LEU A 42 10.36 -3.31 6.97
CA LEU A 42 9.46 -4.34 6.45
C LEU A 42 7.98 -3.91 6.40
N LEU A 43 7.62 -2.80 7.04
CA LEU A 43 6.31 -2.17 6.91
C LEU A 43 6.48 -0.76 6.33
N GLU A 44 5.76 -0.47 5.24
CA GLU A 44 5.77 0.85 4.60
C GLU A 44 4.34 1.35 4.37
N PHE A 45 4.05 2.59 4.76
CA PHE A 45 2.80 3.28 4.45
C PHE A 45 3.02 4.28 3.31
N VAL A 46 2.27 4.11 2.21
CA VAL A 46 2.41 4.92 1.01
C VAL A 46 1.18 5.80 0.85
N ASN A 47 1.37 7.12 1.02
CA ASN A 47 0.33 8.09 0.69
C ASN A 47 0.21 8.22 -0.83
N ILE A 48 -0.93 7.82 -1.39
CA ILE A 48 -1.13 7.94 -2.84
C ILE A 48 -1.51 9.36 -3.29
N THR A 49 -2.03 10.19 -2.37
CA THR A 49 -2.48 11.56 -2.68
C THR A 49 -1.35 12.57 -2.77
N SER A 50 -0.12 12.20 -2.43
CA SER A 50 1.06 13.07 -2.59
C SER A 50 1.57 13.10 -4.03
N THR A 51 0.95 12.36 -4.94
CA THR A 51 1.31 12.29 -6.36
C THR A 51 0.20 12.88 -7.22
N SER A 52 0.56 13.49 -8.35
CA SER A 52 -0.39 13.94 -9.38
C SER A 52 -1.15 12.80 -10.06
N HIS A 53 -0.74 11.54 -9.84
CA HIS A 53 -1.24 10.34 -10.53
C HIS A 53 -2.16 9.48 -9.65
N THR A 54 -2.81 10.08 -8.65
CA THR A 54 -3.65 9.35 -7.68
C THR A 54 -4.68 8.44 -8.37
N ASN A 55 -5.37 8.92 -9.41
CA ASN A 55 -6.39 8.14 -10.11
C ASN A 55 -5.80 6.92 -10.83
N GLU A 56 -4.71 7.09 -11.57
CA GLU A 56 -4.02 6.00 -12.26
C GLU A 56 -3.50 4.94 -11.28
N ILE A 57 -3.01 5.37 -10.10
CA ILE A 57 -2.60 4.46 -9.03
C ILE A 57 -3.79 3.67 -8.51
N GLN A 58 -4.95 4.31 -8.29
CA GLN A 58 -6.15 3.60 -7.85
C GLN A 58 -6.69 2.63 -8.90
N ASP A 59 -6.63 2.99 -10.19
CA ASP A 59 -7.05 2.12 -11.29
C ASP A 59 -6.14 0.88 -11.38
N TYR A 60 -4.84 1.07 -11.25
CA TYR A 60 -3.90 -0.06 -11.24
C TYR A 60 -4.07 -0.96 -10.00
N LEU A 61 -4.26 -0.37 -8.82
CA LEU A 61 -4.52 -1.14 -7.60
C LEU A 61 -5.86 -1.89 -7.68
N GLN A 62 -6.86 -1.34 -8.37
CA GLN A 62 -8.11 -2.05 -8.66
C GLN A 62 -7.87 -3.27 -9.56
N GLN A 63 -7.04 -3.16 -10.60
CA GLN A 63 -6.68 -4.31 -11.44
C GLN A 63 -5.99 -5.41 -10.63
N LEU A 64 -5.13 -5.05 -9.67
CA LEU A 64 -4.40 -6.00 -8.83
C LEU A 64 -5.23 -6.65 -7.72
N THR A 65 -6.17 -5.90 -7.13
CA THR A 65 -6.86 -6.30 -5.88
C THR A 65 -8.36 -6.52 -6.04
N GLY A 66 -8.91 -6.18 -7.20
CA GLY A 66 -10.35 -6.23 -7.48
C GLY A 66 -11.16 -5.06 -6.90
N THR A 67 -10.55 -4.13 -6.16
CA THR A 67 -11.25 -2.99 -5.55
C THR A 67 -10.50 -1.68 -5.71
N LYS A 68 -11.25 -0.58 -5.87
CA LYS A 68 -10.71 0.79 -5.99
C LYS A 68 -10.55 1.52 -4.64
N THR A 69 -10.90 0.87 -3.53
CA THR A 69 -10.96 1.50 -2.21
C THR A 69 -9.73 1.24 -1.36
N VAL A 70 -9.20 2.30 -0.75
CA VAL A 70 -8.18 2.21 0.32
C VAL A 70 -8.81 1.75 1.65
N PRO A 71 -8.03 1.13 2.56
CA PRO A 71 -6.59 0.82 2.46
C PRO A 71 -6.31 -0.48 1.70
N TRP A 72 -5.22 -0.50 0.91
CA TRP A 72 -4.70 -1.72 0.29
C TRP A 72 -3.45 -2.19 1.03
N VAL A 73 -3.55 -3.32 1.73
CA VAL A 73 -2.43 -3.98 2.42
C VAL A 73 -1.92 -5.10 1.51
N LEU A 74 -0.68 -4.98 1.02
CA LEU A 74 -0.10 -5.92 0.06
C LEU A 74 1.22 -6.47 0.59
N SER A 75 1.45 -7.76 0.35
CA SER A 75 2.72 -8.45 0.59
C SER A 75 3.06 -9.33 -0.59
N LYS A 76 4.31 -9.30 -1.04
CA LYS A 76 4.77 -10.24 -2.08
C LYS A 76 5.26 -11.51 -1.40
N ARG A 77 4.70 -12.65 -1.80
CA ARG A 77 5.21 -13.97 -1.38
C ARG A 77 6.66 -14.11 -1.86
N HIS A 78 7.52 -14.72 -1.04
CA HIS A 78 8.80 -15.21 -1.54
C HIS A 78 8.51 -16.25 -2.62
N ALA A 79 9.19 -16.14 -3.76
CA ALA A 79 9.33 -17.28 -4.64
C ALA A 79 10.36 -18.19 -3.94
N ASP A 80 9.94 -19.42 -3.64
CA ASP A 80 10.82 -20.45 -3.09
C ASP A 80 11.95 -20.79 -4.07
#